data_AF-A0A5E7BG64-F1
#
_entry.id   AF-A0A5E7BG64-F1
#
_cell.length_a   1.000
_cell.length_b   1.000
_cell.length_c   1.000
_cell.angle_alpha   90.00
_cell.angle_beta   90.00
_cell.angle_gamma   90.00
#
_symmetry.space_group_name_H-M   'P 1'
#
loop_
_entity.id
_entity.type
_entity.pdbx_description
1 polymer ?
#
loop_
_entity_poly.entity_id
_entity_poly.type
_entity_poly.pdbx_seq_one_letter_code
_entity_poly.pdbx_strand_id
1 'polypeptide(L)'
;MGFGIDAIGMLGLKLDSSPDRSGSGLLPRDSNRRAEDEYSKAAVTAKARFADSLLQVGGLSPQLPLLASNTSRLFPQIFNGAQWVSKDIDSLTLTLGEVDSVKQRDSSNSEELTIMSQQGAYSTSVNSDRLVYAGADYQVLPNLSLSFHSSVLEDFFRRDFYGLKFSQALGPGKAFVELRYFDAREAGRQLVGEVDNRTISSNLGYSVAGHTLSGGYQKVSGDTAYAYVGGSDTYLFSEMQVSTFAMANERVWHARYDYDFATLGVPGLTSGLRYVKGDDVDASRIRTTKAVGLRASGETGHEWERATDLGYVVQGGPLKNLGVRWRYATNRSNYADSADEHRVILTYALNF
;
A
#
# COMPACT_ATOMS: atom_id res chain seq x y z
N MET A 1 -28.45 1.29 19.91
CA MET A 1 -28.01 0.72 18.61
C MET A 1 -28.34 1.74 17.54
N GLY A 2 -27.37 2.12 16.71
CA GLY A 2 -27.55 3.07 15.61
C GLY A 2 -27.26 2.40 14.26
N PHE A 3 -27.95 2.84 13.21
CA PHE A 3 -27.79 2.32 11.86
C PHE A 3 -27.40 3.45 10.91
N GLY A 4 -26.70 3.12 9.83
CA GLY A 4 -26.33 4.08 8.80
C GLY A 4 -25.96 3.40 7.49
N ILE A 5 -25.75 4.22 6.48
CA ILE A 5 -25.32 3.79 5.16
C ILE A 5 -24.21 4.71 4.68
N ASP A 6 -23.17 4.13 4.10
CA ASP A 6 -22.20 4.86 3.27
C ASP A 6 -22.41 4.47 1.81
N ALA A 7 -22.17 5.41 0.91
CA ALA A 7 -22.19 5.17 -0.51
C ALA A 7 -21.05 5.95 -1.18
N ILE A 8 -20.44 5.33 -2.18
CA ILE A 8 -19.45 5.95 -3.04
C ILE A 8 -19.81 5.69 -4.50
N GLY A 9 -19.78 6.73 -5.32
CA GLY A 9 -19.92 6.67 -6.76
C GLY A 9 -18.70 7.32 -7.42
N MET A 10 -18.19 6.69 -8.47
CA MET A 10 -16.98 7.09 -9.16
C MET A 10 -17.20 7.00 -10.67
N LEU A 11 -16.82 8.06 -11.39
CA LEU A 11 -16.88 8.15 -12.86
C LEU A 11 -15.52 8.63 -13.37
N GLY A 12 -14.88 7.84 -14.23
CA GLY A 12 -13.60 8.14 -14.85
C GLY A 12 -13.78 8.36 -16.33
N LEU A 13 -13.18 9.42 -16.86
CA LEU A 13 -13.24 9.82 -18.26
C LEU A 13 -11.83 9.90 -18.84
N LYS A 14 -11.62 9.32 -20.02
CA LYS A 14 -10.34 9.37 -20.72
C LYS A 14 -10.15 10.74 -21.36
N LEU A 15 -9.00 11.35 -21.08
CA LEU A 15 -8.57 12.61 -21.71
C LEU A 15 -7.49 12.37 -22.78
N ASP A 16 -6.51 11.51 -22.50
CA ASP A 16 -5.52 11.02 -23.47
C ASP A 16 -5.12 9.58 -23.13
N SER A 17 -5.15 8.70 -24.13
CA SER A 17 -4.49 7.40 -24.08
C SER A 17 -4.45 6.79 -25.48
N SER A 18 -3.35 6.10 -25.78
CA SER A 18 -3.20 5.29 -26.99
C SER A 18 -2.78 3.87 -26.58
N PRO A 19 -2.96 2.85 -27.45
CA PRO A 19 -2.55 1.48 -27.14
C PRO A 19 -1.08 1.33 -26.69
N ASP A 20 -0.20 2.18 -27.20
CA ASP A 20 1.24 2.17 -26.87
C ASP A 20 1.57 2.85 -25.53
N ARG A 21 0.63 3.62 -24.96
CA ARG A 21 0.80 4.38 -23.70
C ARG A 21 -0.29 4.08 -22.67
N SER A 22 -0.97 2.95 -22.79
CA SER A 22 -2.00 2.50 -21.84
C SER A 22 -1.38 1.69 -20.69
N GLY A 23 -2.21 1.21 -19.75
CA GLY A 23 -1.74 0.37 -18.63
C GLY A 23 -1.14 1.15 -17.47
N SER A 24 -1.43 2.44 -17.35
CA SER A 24 -1.04 3.25 -16.19
C SER A 24 -1.79 2.87 -14.91
N GLY A 25 -2.89 2.13 -15.01
CA GLY A 25 -3.82 1.84 -13.91
C GLY A 25 -4.82 2.96 -13.61
N LEU A 26 -4.95 3.95 -14.50
CA LEU A 26 -5.98 5.01 -14.39
C LEU A 26 -7.32 4.62 -15.02
N LEU A 27 -7.27 3.78 -16.07
CA LEU A 27 -8.41 3.35 -16.88
C LEU A 27 -8.30 1.83 -17.11
N PRO A 28 -9.43 1.11 -17.18
CA PRO A 28 -9.46 -0.26 -17.70
C PRO A 28 -8.95 -0.30 -19.14
N ARG A 29 -8.49 -1.47 -19.59
CA ARG A 29 -8.07 -1.69 -20.97
C ARG A 29 -8.50 -3.06 -21.51
N ASP A 30 -8.76 -3.11 -22.80
CA ASP A 30 -9.07 -4.36 -23.51
C ASP A 30 -7.81 -5.20 -23.80
N SER A 31 -8.01 -6.38 -24.39
CA SER A 31 -6.93 -7.29 -24.80
C SER A 31 -6.02 -6.73 -25.89
N ASN A 32 -6.47 -5.72 -26.64
CA ASN A 32 -5.70 -4.98 -27.64
C ASN A 32 -4.97 -3.77 -27.04
N ARG A 33 -4.93 -3.65 -25.71
CA ARG A 33 -4.31 -2.56 -24.94
C ARG A 33 -4.99 -1.20 -25.13
N ARG A 34 -6.21 -1.14 -25.66
CA ARG A 34 -6.97 0.11 -25.77
C ARG A 34 -7.58 0.44 -24.43
N ALA A 35 -7.29 1.64 -23.90
CA ALA A 35 -7.94 2.14 -22.70
C ALA A 35 -9.38 2.54 -23.01
N GLU A 36 -10.32 2.15 -22.14
CA GLU A 36 -11.73 2.52 -22.25
C GLU A 36 -11.91 4.05 -22.23
N ASP A 37 -12.91 4.56 -22.96
CA ASP A 37 -13.22 6.00 -23.01
C ASP A 37 -13.77 6.50 -21.67
N GLU A 38 -14.52 5.66 -20.97
CA GLU A 38 -15.06 5.94 -19.64
C GLU A 38 -15.23 4.66 -18.84
N TYR A 39 -15.28 4.77 -17.53
CA TYR A 39 -15.70 3.69 -16.65
C TYR A 39 -16.26 4.24 -15.35
N SER A 40 -17.16 3.47 -14.74
CA SER A 40 -17.77 3.85 -13.47
C SER A 40 -17.79 2.67 -12.51
N LYS A 41 -17.68 2.97 -11.22
CA LYS A 41 -17.97 2.00 -10.17
C LYS A 41 -18.61 2.67 -8.98
N ALA A 42 -19.42 1.90 -8.28
CA ALA A 42 -20.04 2.31 -7.04
C ALA A 42 -19.95 1.20 -6.00
N ALA A 43 -20.03 1.60 -4.74
CA ALA A 43 -20.13 0.70 -3.60
C ALA A 43 -21.03 1.31 -2.52
N VAL A 44 -21.70 0.43 -1.78
CA VAL A 44 -22.59 0.78 -0.68
C VAL A 44 -22.20 -0.06 0.52
N THR A 45 -22.27 0.54 1.70
CA THR A 45 -21.91 -0.10 2.97
C THR A 45 -23.00 0.12 3.99
N ALA A 46 -23.66 -0.95 4.42
CA ALA A 46 -24.57 -0.90 5.56
C ALA A 46 -23.74 -0.86 6.86
N LYS A 47 -24.19 -0.05 7.83
CA LYS A 47 -23.50 0.13 9.12
C LYS A 47 -24.44 -0.10 10.29
N ALA A 48 -23.94 -0.77 11.30
CA ALA A 48 -24.59 -0.88 12.61
C ALA A 48 -23.58 -0.56 13.71
N ARG A 49 -23.95 0.30 14.65
CA ARG A 49 -23.12 0.68 15.80
C ARG A 49 -23.83 0.33 17.11
N PHE A 50 -23.09 -0.31 18.00
CA PHE A 50 -23.50 -0.56 19.38
C PHE A 50 -22.32 -0.21 20.29
N ALA A 51 -22.51 0.69 21.26
CA ALA A 51 -21.41 1.30 22.01
C ALA A 51 -20.30 1.81 21.07
N ASP A 52 -19.04 1.50 21.34
CA ASP A 52 -17.89 1.86 20.50
C ASP A 52 -17.52 0.78 19.47
N SER A 53 -18.40 -0.22 19.30
CA SER A 53 -18.34 -1.22 18.23
C SER A 53 -19.09 -0.80 16.97
N LEU A 54 -18.43 -0.89 15.81
CA LEU A 54 -18.99 -0.63 14.49
C LEU A 54 -18.88 -1.89 13.61
N LEU A 55 -20.02 -2.36 13.10
CA LEU A 55 -20.11 -3.36 12.03
C LEU A 55 -20.38 -2.64 10.70
N GLN A 56 -19.65 -3.04 9.66
CA GLN A 56 -19.79 -2.58 8.29
C GLN A 56 -19.97 -3.79 7.37
N VAL A 57 -20.94 -3.76 6.44
CA VAL A 57 -21.21 -4.84 5.48
C VAL A 57 -21.43 -4.25 4.09
N GLY A 58 -20.74 -4.77 3.07
CA GLY A 58 -20.77 -4.29 1.69
C GLY A 58 -19.40 -3.84 1.21
N GLY A 59 -19.32 -2.70 0.54
CA GLY A 59 -18.06 -2.13 0.06
C GLY A 59 -17.17 -1.64 1.19
N LEU A 60 -15.92 -2.09 1.24
CA LEU A 60 -14.91 -1.76 2.23
C LEU A 60 -13.65 -1.24 1.52
N SER A 61 -13.02 -0.23 2.10
CA SER A 61 -11.70 0.27 1.67
C SER A 61 -10.73 0.25 2.87
N PRO A 62 -10.38 -0.95 3.38
CA PRO A 62 -9.53 -1.11 4.56
C PRO A 62 -8.13 -0.49 4.35
N GLN A 63 -7.55 -0.01 5.45
CA GLN A 63 -6.18 0.49 5.54
C GLN A 63 -5.49 -0.22 6.72
N LEU A 64 -5.41 -1.55 6.64
CA LEU A 64 -4.89 -2.43 7.68
C LEU A 64 -3.49 -2.97 7.28
N PRO A 65 -2.66 -3.37 8.25
CA PRO A 65 -1.30 -3.88 7.96
C PRO A 65 -1.25 -5.06 6.98
N LEU A 66 -2.28 -5.90 6.94
CA LEU A 66 -2.36 -7.09 6.10
C LEU A 66 -3.38 -6.97 4.94
N LEU A 67 -4.11 -5.84 4.85
CA LEU A 67 -5.06 -5.54 3.78
C LEU A 67 -5.21 -4.01 3.64
N ALA A 68 -4.46 -3.42 2.70
CA ALA A 68 -4.47 -1.98 2.44
C ALA A 68 -4.98 -1.71 1.02
N SER A 69 -6.15 -1.09 0.92
CA SER A 69 -6.76 -0.76 -0.37
C SER A 69 -5.88 0.22 -1.13
N ASN A 70 -5.59 -0.12 -2.39
CA ASN A 70 -4.75 0.73 -3.23
C ASN A 70 -5.45 2.04 -3.58
N THR A 71 -4.83 3.17 -3.23
CA THR A 71 -5.37 4.52 -3.51
C THR A 71 -4.44 5.34 -4.41
N SER A 72 -3.48 4.68 -5.06
CA SER A 72 -2.38 5.34 -5.78
C SER A 72 -2.74 5.80 -7.21
N ARG A 73 -3.97 5.54 -7.65
CA ARG A 73 -4.49 5.81 -9.01
C ARG A 73 -5.82 6.59 -8.94
N LEU A 74 -6.58 6.61 -10.03
CA LEU A 74 -7.80 7.42 -10.15
C LEU A 74 -8.86 7.04 -9.11
N PHE A 75 -9.13 5.74 -8.95
CA PHE A 75 -10.06 5.24 -7.96
C PHE A 75 -9.38 4.30 -6.96
N PRO A 76 -9.90 4.23 -5.72
CA PRO A 76 -9.45 3.25 -4.76
C PRO A 76 -9.81 1.84 -5.22
N GLN A 77 -9.02 0.85 -4.81
CA GLN A 77 -9.47 -0.54 -4.72
C GLN A 77 -10.58 -0.64 -3.67
N ILE A 78 -11.63 -1.42 -3.95
CA ILE A 78 -12.75 -1.63 -3.03
C ILE A 78 -12.98 -3.12 -2.87
N PHE A 79 -12.94 -3.62 -1.64
CA PHE A 79 -13.29 -4.99 -1.31
C PHE A 79 -14.76 -5.10 -0.96
N ASN A 80 -15.38 -6.26 -1.17
CA ASN A 80 -16.72 -6.55 -0.67
C ASN A 80 -16.61 -7.55 0.48
N GLY A 81 -17.35 -7.31 1.56
CA GLY A 81 -17.36 -8.20 2.71
C GLY A 81 -17.96 -7.58 3.96
N ALA A 82 -17.50 -8.04 5.12
CA ALA A 82 -17.92 -7.53 6.42
C ALA A 82 -16.72 -7.24 7.32
N GLN A 83 -16.78 -6.15 8.08
CA GLN A 83 -15.77 -5.78 9.06
C GLN A 83 -16.43 -5.28 10.34
N TRP A 84 -15.96 -5.80 11.46
CA TRP A 84 -16.27 -5.33 12.80
C TRP A 84 -15.03 -4.70 13.43
N VAL A 85 -15.19 -3.50 13.99
CA VAL A 85 -14.16 -2.79 14.75
C VAL A 85 -14.74 -2.42 16.10
N SER A 86 -14.08 -2.81 17.19
CA SER A 86 -14.47 -2.46 18.56
C SER A 86 -13.38 -1.64 19.26
N LYS A 87 -13.83 -0.63 20.00
CA LYS A 87 -13.02 0.15 20.94
C LYS A 87 -13.62 0.16 22.34
N ASP A 88 -14.42 -0.86 22.68
CA ASP A 88 -15.11 -0.94 23.96
C ASP A 88 -14.17 -1.27 25.14
N ILE A 89 -12.92 -1.65 24.86
CA ILE A 89 -11.87 -1.86 25.85
C ILE A 89 -10.89 -0.68 25.78
N ASP A 90 -10.69 0.00 26.90
CA ASP A 90 -9.79 1.15 26.98
C ASP A 90 -8.41 0.84 26.39
N SER A 91 -7.92 1.76 25.55
CA SER A 91 -6.61 1.66 24.88
C SER A 91 -6.46 0.50 23.89
N LEU A 92 -7.49 -0.29 23.62
CA LEU A 92 -7.46 -1.44 22.71
C LEU A 92 -8.46 -1.27 21.56
N THR A 93 -7.98 -1.37 20.32
CA THR A 93 -8.84 -1.51 19.13
C THR A 93 -8.76 -2.94 18.63
N LEU A 94 -9.91 -3.61 18.52
CA LEU A 94 -10.05 -4.94 17.93
C LEU A 94 -10.67 -4.82 16.56
N THR A 95 -10.13 -5.56 15.58
CA THR A 95 -10.67 -5.66 14.22
C THR A 95 -10.87 -7.13 13.87
N LEU A 96 -12.01 -7.45 13.26
CA LEU A 96 -12.30 -8.75 12.64
C LEU A 96 -13.00 -8.48 11.31
N GLY A 97 -12.64 -9.20 10.26
CA GLY A 97 -13.33 -9.08 8.99
C GLY A 97 -13.08 -10.23 8.04
N GLU A 98 -13.91 -10.26 7.01
CA GLU A 98 -13.81 -11.16 5.88
C GLU A 98 -14.17 -10.38 4.62
N VAL A 99 -13.40 -10.58 3.55
CA VAL A 99 -13.72 -10.09 2.21
C VAL A 99 -13.67 -11.24 1.21
N ASP A 100 -14.56 -11.24 0.24
CA ASP A 100 -14.76 -12.32 -0.73
C ASP A 100 -14.45 -11.92 -2.19
N SER A 101 -14.47 -10.61 -2.46
CA SER A 101 -14.27 -10.09 -3.80
C SER A 101 -13.73 -8.67 -3.78
N VAL A 102 -13.21 -8.24 -4.92
CA VAL A 102 -12.54 -6.95 -5.08
C VAL A 102 -12.90 -6.31 -6.41
N LYS A 103 -13.15 -5.00 -6.37
CA LYS A 103 -13.14 -4.12 -7.54
C LYS A 103 -11.78 -3.44 -7.59
N GLN A 104 -10.94 -3.84 -8.54
CA GLN A 104 -9.60 -3.26 -8.71
C GLN A 104 -9.66 -1.76 -9.02
N ARG A 105 -8.56 -1.05 -8.78
CA ARG A 105 -8.46 0.41 -8.97
C ARG A 105 -8.81 0.87 -10.39
N ASP A 106 -8.59 0.02 -11.38
CA ASP A 106 -8.81 0.20 -12.82
C ASP A 106 -9.83 -0.80 -13.39
N SER A 107 -10.79 -1.26 -12.58
CA SER A 107 -11.87 -2.15 -13.01
C SER A 107 -13.21 -1.75 -12.41
N SER A 108 -14.30 -1.98 -13.14
CA SER A 108 -15.68 -1.88 -12.66
C SER A 108 -16.24 -3.21 -12.15
N ASN A 109 -15.57 -4.32 -12.45
CA ASN A 109 -16.04 -5.67 -12.16
C ASN A 109 -15.73 -6.06 -10.71
N SER A 110 -16.62 -6.86 -10.12
CA SER A 110 -16.32 -7.59 -8.88
C SER A 110 -15.58 -8.86 -9.28
N GLU A 111 -14.35 -8.98 -8.81
CA GLU A 111 -13.42 -10.05 -9.15
C GLU A 111 -13.08 -10.86 -7.89
N GLU A 112 -12.75 -12.15 -8.06
CA GLU A 112 -12.21 -12.97 -6.98
C GLU A 112 -10.85 -12.43 -6.51
N LEU A 113 -10.43 -12.83 -5.31
CA LEU A 113 -9.17 -12.38 -4.75
C LEU A 113 -8.00 -13.09 -5.43
N THR A 114 -6.89 -12.38 -5.56
CA THR A 114 -5.64 -12.91 -6.13
C THR A 114 -4.46 -12.61 -5.22
N ILE A 115 -3.30 -13.17 -5.53
CA ILE A 115 -2.00 -12.78 -4.96
C ILE A 115 -1.32 -11.80 -5.91
N MET A 116 -0.53 -10.87 -5.38
CA MET A 116 0.34 -10.06 -6.22
C MET A 116 1.43 -10.92 -6.87
N SER A 117 1.61 -10.79 -8.19
CA SER A 117 2.54 -11.61 -8.97
C SER A 117 4.02 -11.47 -8.55
N GLN A 118 4.43 -10.30 -8.05
CA GLN A 118 5.82 -10.03 -7.64
C GLN A 118 6.84 -10.38 -8.74
N GLN A 119 6.72 -9.74 -9.90
CA GLN A 119 7.56 -10.02 -11.08
C GLN A 119 7.53 -11.50 -11.52
N GLY A 120 6.38 -12.15 -11.35
CA GLY A 120 6.16 -13.55 -11.70
C GLY A 120 6.63 -14.57 -10.66
N ALA A 121 7.07 -14.13 -9.47
CA ALA A 121 7.39 -15.02 -8.36
C ALA A 121 6.17 -15.83 -7.91
N TYR A 122 4.97 -15.28 -8.05
CA TYR A 122 3.70 -15.97 -7.81
C TYR A 122 2.84 -16.02 -9.07
N SER A 123 2.13 -17.15 -9.26
CA SER A 123 1.16 -17.29 -10.34
C SER A 123 -0.12 -16.52 -10.01
N THR A 124 -0.64 -15.78 -10.99
CA THR A 124 -1.94 -15.08 -10.91
C THR A 124 -3.00 -15.77 -11.75
N SER A 125 -2.77 -17.04 -12.13
CA SER A 125 -3.72 -17.85 -12.92
C SER A 125 -4.77 -18.56 -12.06
N VAL A 126 -4.63 -18.48 -10.74
CA VAL A 126 -5.52 -19.06 -9.75
C VAL A 126 -6.03 -17.93 -8.86
N ASN A 127 -7.23 -18.11 -8.33
CA ASN A 127 -7.90 -17.17 -7.46
C ASN A 127 -8.15 -17.79 -6.07
N SER A 128 -8.50 -16.94 -5.13
CA SER A 128 -8.87 -17.28 -3.76
C SER A 128 -10.28 -16.74 -3.47
N ASP A 129 -11.09 -17.54 -2.78
CA ASP A 129 -12.51 -17.24 -2.57
C ASP A 129 -12.74 -16.22 -1.46
N ARG A 130 -11.82 -16.11 -0.49
CA ARG A 130 -11.92 -15.15 0.61
C ARG A 130 -10.61 -14.89 1.33
N LEU A 131 -10.57 -13.75 2.01
CA LEU A 131 -9.56 -13.36 2.98
C LEU A 131 -10.26 -13.11 4.32
N VAL A 132 -9.90 -13.89 5.34
CA VAL A 132 -10.30 -13.63 6.73
C VAL A 132 -9.15 -12.94 7.44
N TYR A 133 -9.43 -11.89 8.22
CA TYR A 133 -8.42 -11.16 8.97
C TYR A 133 -8.92 -10.74 10.35
N ALA A 134 -8.01 -10.68 11.30
CA ALA A 134 -8.25 -10.18 12.64
C ALA A 134 -7.03 -9.42 13.16
N GLY A 135 -7.23 -8.46 14.07
CA GLY A 135 -6.13 -7.70 14.63
C GLY A 135 -6.47 -6.98 15.92
N ALA A 136 -5.43 -6.61 16.64
CA ALA A 136 -5.46 -5.89 17.88
C ALA A 136 -4.39 -4.78 17.85
N ASP A 137 -4.79 -3.55 18.13
CA ASP A 137 -3.91 -2.40 18.29
C ASP A 137 -4.05 -1.87 19.71
N TYR A 138 -2.97 -1.91 20.48
CA TYR A 138 -2.95 -1.59 21.90
C TYR A 138 -2.05 -0.38 22.19
N GLN A 139 -2.64 0.67 22.74
CA GLN A 139 -1.94 1.87 23.21
C GLN A 139 -1.39 1.61 24.64
N VAL A 140 -0.18 1.06 24.72
CA VAL A 140 0.45 0.68 25.99
C VAL A 140 0.74 1.90 26.88
N LEU A 141 1.28 2.97 26.27
CA LEU A 141 1.59 4.26 26.91
C LEU A 141 1.26 5.38 25.93
N PRO A 142 1.11 6.65 26.33
CA PRO A 142 0.84 7.75 25.39
C PRO A 142 1.85 7.89 24.23
N ASN A 143 3.06 7.37 24.42
CA ASN A 143 4.15 7.39 23.43
C ASN A 143 4.48 6.01 22.83
N LEU A 144 3.78 4.93 23.21
CA LEU A 144 4.06 3.55 22.76
C LEU A 144 2.76 2.82 22.40
N SER A 145 2.67 2.33 21.16
CA SER A 145 1.62 1.42 20.71
C SER A 145 2.21 0.14 20.14
N LEU A 146 1.53 -0.98 20.41
CA LEU A 146 1.83 -2.30 19.86
C LEU A 146 0.66 -2.78 19.01
N SER A 147 0.97 -3.52 17.95
CA SER A 147 -0.03 -4.05 17.03
C SER A 147 0.23 -5.53 16.74
N PHE A 148 -0.81 -6.34 16.69
CA PHE A 148 -0.77 -7.70 16.17
C PHE A 148 -1.94 -7.92 15.22
N HIS A 149 -1.67 -8.37 13.99
CA HIS A 149 -2.70 -8.69 13.00
C HIS A 149 -2.40 -10.05 12.38
N SER A 150 -3.44 -10.79 12.00
CA SER A 150 -3.33 -12.07 11.30
C SER A 150 -4.36 -12.15 10.20
N SER A 151 -4.01 -12.77 9.07
CA SER A 151 -4.91 -12.95 7.94
C SER A 151 -4.65 -14.27 7.21
N VAL A 152 -5.69 -14.88 6.66
CA VAL A 152 -5.58 -16.06 5.80
C VAL A 152 -6.29 -15.77 4.49
N LEU A 153 -5.51 -15.70 3.41
CA LEU A 153 -6.05 -15.73 2.05
C LEU A 153 -6.23 -17.20 1.68
N GLU A 154 -7.48 -17.63 1.53
CA GLU A 154 -7.82 -19.05 1.43
C GLU A 154 -7.02 -19.75 0.33
N ASP A 155 -6.52 -20.94 0.65
CA ASP A 155 -5.71 -21.79 -0.22
C ASP A 155 -4.39 -21.20 -0.74
N PHE A 156 -4.03 -19.99 -0.34
CA PHE A 156 -2.82 -19.31 -0.79
C PHE A 156 -1.81 -19.23 0.36
N PHE A 157 -2.08 -18.36 1.34
CA PHE A 157 -1.15 -18.09 2.43
C PHE A 157 -1.84 -17.58 3.68
N ARG A 158 -1.17 -17.80 4.81
CA ARG A 158 -1.40 -17.10 6.06
C ARG A 158 -0.33 -16.05 6.27
N ARG A 159 -0.72 -14.91 6.86
CA ARG A 159 0.20 -13.85 7.29
C ARG A 159 -0.06 -13.45 8.73
N ASP A 160 1.02 -13.17 9.45
CA ASP A 160 1.01 -12.57 10.77
C ASP A 160 1.84 -11.27 10.71
N PHE A 161 1.39 -10.21 11.40
CA PHE A 161 2.04 -8.91 11.48
C PHE A 161 2.20 -8.51 12.94
N TYR A 162 3.37 -7.97 13.27
CA TYR A 162 3.72 -7.40 14.56
C TYR A 162 4.26 -5.99 14.35
N GLY A 163 3.67 -5.03 15.04
CA GLY A 163 4.02 -3.61 14.94
C GLY A 163 4.39 -3.02 16.28
N LEU A 164 5.39 -2.13 16.28
CA LEU A 164 5.71 -1.25 17.39
C LEU A 164 5.84 0.17 16.84
N LYS A 165 5.16 1.13 17.46
CA LYS A 165 5.35 2.56 17.21
C LYS A 165 5.70 3.23 18.53
N PHE A 166 6.82 3.93 18.55
CA PHE A 166 7.28 4.72 19.68
C PHE A 166 7.59 6.14 19.24
N SER A 167 7.22 7.15 20.04
CA SER A 167 7.58 8.53 19.70
C SER A 167 7.71 9.41 20.94
N GLN A 168 8.80 10.18 21.04
CA GLN A 168 9.17 10.91 22.24
C GLN A 168 9.56 12.35 21.90
N ALA A 169 9.09 13.31 22.69
CA ALA A 169 9.58 14.69 22.60
C ALA A 169 11.06 14.71 23.01
N LEU A 170 11.91 15.31 22.17
CA LEU A 170 13.35 15.40 22.37
C LEU A 170 13.84 16.78 21.95
N GLY A 171 14.18 17.62 22.93
CA GLY A 171 14.54 19.02 22.70
C GLY A 171 13.41 19.80 22.01
N PRO A 172 13.70 20.58 20.95
CA PRO A 172 12.68 21.36 20.22
C PRO A 172 11.79 20.52 19.28
N GLY A 173 11.99 19.21 19.24
CA GLY A 173 11.36 18.34 18.25
C GLY A 173 10.89 17.01 18.83
N LYS A 174 10.64 16.05 17.93
CA LYS A 174 10.09 14.73 18.28
C LYS A 174 10.88 13.64 17.55
N ALA A 175 11.45 12.73 18.32
CA ALA A 175 12.03 11.50 17.79
C ALA A 175 10.96 10.42 17.68
N PHE A 176 11.06 9.55 16.67
CA PHE A 176 10.17 8.41 16.52
C PHE A 176 10.88 7.19 15.98
N VAL A 177 10.31 6.03 16.30
CA VAL A 177 10.71 4.71 15.83
C VAL A 177 9.45 3.92 15.50
N GLU A 178 9.44 3.28 14.34
CA GLU A 178 8.45 2.28 13.99
C GLU A 178 9.13 1.02 13.48
N LEU A 179 8.75 -0.12 14.04
CA LEU A 179 9.20 -1.44 13.65
C LEU A 179 8.00 -2.26 13.18
N ARG A 180 8.18 -2.95 12.06
CA ARG A 180 7.19 -3.81 11.43
C ARG A 180 7.84 -5.15 11.15
N TYR A 181 7.20 -6.22 11.60
CA TYR A 181 7.60 -7.60 11.28
C TYR A 181 6.42 -8.33 10.67
N PHE A 182 6.67 -9.00 9.55
CA PHE A 182 5.70 -9.81 8.82
C PHE A 182 6.23 -11.23 8.72
N ASP A 183 5.36 -12.20 8.94
CA ASP A 183 5.59 -13.62 8.69
C ASP A 183 4.51 -14.10 7.71
N ALA A 184 4.89 -14.78 6.65
CA ALA A 184 3.97 -15.38 5.69
C ALA A 184 4.38 -16.81 5.40
N ARG A 185 3.38 -17.71 5.40
CA ARG A 185 3.53 -19.13 5.14
C ARG A 185 2.37 -19.65 4.30
N GLU A 186 2.57 -20.73 3.56
CA GLU A 186 1.50 -21.33 2.76
C GLU A 186 0.31 -21.79 3.63
N ALA A 187 -0.89 -21.81 3.04
CA ALA A 187 -2.11 -22.21 3.73
C ALA A 187 -3.08 -22.96 2.82
N GLY A 188 -3.90 -23.85 3.39
CA GLY A 188 -4.92 -24.60 2.66
C GLY A 188 -4.33 -25.50 1.56
N ARG A 189 -4.90 -25.45 0.36
CA ARG A 189 -4.47 -26.23 -0.81
C ARG A 189 -3.16 -25.75 -1.46
N GLN A 190 -2.58 -24.63 -1.03
CA GLN A 190 -1.30 -24.10 -1.51
C GLN A 190 -1.27 -23.86 -3.04
N LEU A 191 -2.33 -23.27 -3.59
CA LEU A 191 -2.54 -23.14 -5.04
C LEU A 191 -1.49 -22.26 -5.74
N VAL A 192 -0.79 -21.41 -4.99
CA VAL A 192 0.28 -20.54 -5.48
C VAL A 192 1.68 -21.13 -5.25
N GLY A 193 1.75 -22.37 -4.74
CA GLY A 193 2.98 -23.04 -4.35
C GLY A 193 3.49 -22.60 -2.98
N GLU A 194 4.78 -22.77 -2.77
CA GLU A 194 5.46 -22.39 -1.54
C GLU A 194 5.38 -20.88 -1.30
N VAL A 195 5.06 -20.51 -0.06
CA VAL A 195 5.16 -19.17 0.49
C VAL A 195 5.98 -19.29 1.75
N ASP A 196 7.20 -18.80 1.74
CA ASP A 196 8.09 -18.76 2.90
C ASP A 196 8.74 -17.38 2.96
N ASN A 197 8.20 -16.50 3.80
CA ASN A 197 8.63 -15.10 3.85
C ASN A 197 8.59 -14.55 5.27
N ARG A 198 9.70 -13.97 5.70
CA ARG A 198 9.79 -13.15 6.91
C ARG A 198 10.38 -11.80 6.55
N THR A 199 9.66 -10.73 6.83
CA THR A 199 10.11 -9.37 6.49
C THR A 199 10.14 -8.50 7.73
N ILE A 200 11.32 -7.99 8.09
CA ILE A 200 11.47 -6.92 9.07
C ILE A 200 11.65 -5.59 8.33
N SER A 201 10.98 -4.53 8.78
CA SER A 201 11.05 -3.19 8.21
C SER A 201 11.03 -2.15 9.33
N SER A 202 11.98 -1.23 9.30
CA SER A 202 12.15 -0.20 10.32
C SER A 202 12.10 1.20 9.71
N ASN A 203 11.63 2.17 10.50
CA ASN A 203 11.75 3.58 10.19
C ASN A 203 12.00 4.37 11.49
N LEU A 204 13.08 5.14 11.50
CA LEU A 204 13.48 5.97 12.62
C LEU A 204 13.67 7.38 12.10
N GLY A 205 13.31 8.38 12.90
CA GLY A 205 13.46 9.77 12.45
C GLY A 205 13.27 10.81 13.53
N TYR A 206 13.44 12.05 13.11
CA TYR A 206 13.30 13.23 13.95
C TYR A 206 12.58 14.34 13.19
N SER A 207 11.61 14.96 13.85
CA SER A 207 10.85 16.10 13.33
C SER A 207 11.10 17.35 14.15
N VAL A 208 11.45 18.46 13.49
CA VAL A 208 11.68 19.76 14.13
C VAL A 208 11.42 20.90 13.13
N ALA A 209 10.70 21.94 13.56
CA ALA A 209 10.49 23.16 12.76
C ALA A 209 10.04 22.92 11.29
N GLY A 210 9.15 21.97 11.07
CA GLY A 210 8.64 21.60 9.75
C GLY A 210 9.52 20.61 8.98
N HIS A 211 10.76 20.36 9.41
CA HIS A 211 11.64 19.34 8.86
C HIS A 211 11.33 17.98 9.48
N THR A 212 11.31 16.93 8.66
CA THR A 212 11.36 15.54 9.11
C THR A 212 12.44 14.81 8.33
N LEU A 213 13.46 14.31 9.03
CA LEU A 213 14.44 13.38 8.47
C LEU A 213 14.20 11.99 9.04
N SER A 214 14.06 10.99 8.19
CA SER A 214 13.89 9.61 8.59
C SER A 214 14.60 8.64 7.66
N GLY A 215 14.72 7.40 8.10
CA GLY A 215 15.25 6.31 7.30
C GLY A 215 15.20 5.01 8.07
N GLY A 216 15.62 3.95 7.42
CA GLY A 216 15.67 2.65 8.06
C GLY A 216 16.13 1.53 7.15
N TYR A 217 16.02 0.34 7.71
CA TYR A 217 16.44 -0.90 7.10
C TYR A 217 15.26 -1.85 6.99
N GLN A 218 15.23 -2.61 5.90
CA GLN A 218 14.32 -3.71 5.68
C GLN A 218 15.07 -4.93 5.14
N LYS A 219 14.68 -6.11 5.61
CA LYS A 219 15.20 -7.39 5.12
C LYS A 219 14.04 -8.32 4.85
N VAL A 220 13.99 -8.82 3.63
CA VAL A 220 13.16 -9.97 3.26
C VAL A 220 14.01 -11.23 3.45
N SER A 221 13.52 -12.19 4.22
CA SER A 221 14.15 -13.47 4.52
C SER A 221 13.21 -14.62 4.15
N GLY A 222 13.78 -15.79 3.86
CA GLY A 222 13.03 -16.93 3.35
C GLY A 222 13.13 -17.05 1.83
N ASP A 223 12.56 -18.13 1.32
CA ASP A 223 12.78 -18.57 -0.07
C ASP A 223 11.85 -17.86 -1.08
N THR A 224 10.97 -16.99 -0.59
CA THR A 224 9.92 -16.36 -1.42
C THR A 224 9.80 -14.86 -1.22
N ALA A 225 9.26 -14.17 -2.23
CA ALA A 225 8.96 -12.74 -2.17
C ALA A 225 7.82 -12.45 -1.17
N TYR A 226 7.71 -11.20 -0.74
CA TYR A 226 6.63 -10.77 0.17
C TYR A 226 5.26 -11.06 -0.44
N ALA A 227 4.46 -11.90 0.22
CA ALA A 227 3.13 -12.28 -0.23
C ALA A 227 2.07 -11.25 0.23
N TYR A 228 1.21 -10.80 -0.69
CA TYR A 228 0.09 -9.92 -0.39
C TYR A 228 -1.01 -10.02 -1.47
N VAL A 229 -2.19 -9.48 -1.15
CA VAL A 229 -3.37 -9.53 -2.01
C VAL A 229 -3.12 -8.75 -3.31
N GLY A 230 -3.55 -9.30 -4.43
CA GLY A 230 -3.39 -8.72 -5.75
C GLY A 230 -4.00 -7.33 -5.85
N GLY A 231 -3.21 -6.39 -6.36
CA GLY A 231 -3.61 -5.00 -6.58
C GLY A 231 -3.62 -4.11 -5.33
N SER A 232 -3.51 -4.67 -4.12
CA SER A 232 -3.46 -3.90 -2.87
C SER A 232 -2.13 -3.16 -2.72
N ASP A 233 -2.10 -2.14 -1.85
CA ASP A 233 -0.82 -1.57 -1.39
C ASP A 233 -0.25 -2.48 -0.29
N THR A 234 1.02 -2.31 0.05
CA THR A 234 1.67 -2.98 1.19
C THR A 234 1.76 -2.06 2.40
N TYR A 235 2.21 -2.62 3.52
CA TYR A 235 2.53 -1.87 4.73
C TYR A 235 4.05 -1.82 4.97
N LEU A 236 4.85 -1.89 3.90
CA LEU A 236 6.31 -1.76 3.95
C LEU A 236 6.75 -0.29 3.83
N PHE A 237 7.80 0.10 4.56
CA PHE A 237 8.37 1.45 4.41
C PHE A 237 9.11 1.65 3.09
N SER A 238 9.53 0.55 2.47
CA SER A 238 10.25 0.54 1.20
C SER A 238 9.34 0.74 -0.01
N GLU A 239 8.02 0.63 0.13
CA GLU A 239 7.12 0.78 -1.01
C GLU A 239 7.19 2.20 -1.58
N MET A 240 7.46 2.26 -2.88
CA MET A 240 7.70 3.46 -3.66
C MET A 240 6.73 3.51 -4.85
N GLN A 241 6.95 4.45 -5.77
CA GLN A 241 5.99 4.70 -6.85
C GLN A 241 6.03 3.59 -7.91
N VAL A 242 7.22 3.03 -8.15
CA VAL A 242 7.48 2.01 -9.17
C VAL A 242 7.75 0.64 -8.55
N SER A 243 8.58 0.57 -7.50
CA SER A 243 8.93 -0.70 -6.83
C SER A 243 8.44 -0.80 -5.39
N THR A 244 8.22 -2.03 -4.93
CA THR A 244 7.90 -2.38 -3.55
C THR A 244 9.15 -2.74 -2.74
N PHE A 245 10.26 -3.14 -3.39
CA PHE A 245 11.49 -3.66 -2.74
C PHE A 245 11.20 -4.81 -1.77
N ALA A 246 10.55 -5.84 -2.30
CA ALA A 246 9.96 -6.91 -1.53
C ALA A 246 10.24 -8.30 -2.13
N MET A 247 11.32 -8.42 -2.90
CA MET A 247 11.73 -9.68 -3.52
C MET A 247 12.40 -10.60 -2.51
N ALA A 248 12.48 -11.89 -2.84
CA ALA A 248 13.13 -12.89 -1.99
C ALA A 248 14.57 -12.49 -1.66
N ASN A 249 14.96 -12.68 -0.41
CA ASN A 249 16.28 -12.33 0.14
C ASN A 249 16.69 -10.83 0.05
N GLU A 250 15.82 -9.92 -0.38
CA GLU A 250 16.20 -8.53 -0.60
C GLU A 250 16.57 -7.78 0.70
N ARG A 251 17.70 -7.08 0.68
CA ARG A 251 18.15 -6.13 1.71
C ARG A 251 17.91 -4.71 1.24
N VAL A 252 17.27 -3.90 2.06
CA VAL A 252 16.81 -2.57 1.65
C VAL A 252 17.22 -1.52 2.66
N TRP A 253 17.82 -0.44 2.17
CA TRP A 253 18.04 0.79 2.91
C TRP A 253 17.18 1.90 2.34
N HIS A 254 16.54 2.68 3.19
CA HIS A 254 15.75 3.83 2.77
C HIS A 254 16.05 5.07 3.60
N ALA A 255 15.92 6.22 2.95
CA ALA A 255 16.01 7.53 3.56
C ALA A 255 14.89 8.41 3.02
N ARG A 256 14.39 9.30 3.86
CA ARG A 256 13.30 10.21 3.56
C ARG A 256 13.53 11.56 4.24
N TYR A 257 13.25 12.61 3.50
CA TYR A 257 13.20 13.97 4.02
C TYR A 257 11.89 14.61 3.59
N ASP A 258 11.13 15.14 4.55
CA ASP A 258 9.93 15.92 4.31
C ASP A 258 10.09 17.34 4.87
N TYR A 259 9.40 18.28 4.25
CA TYR A 259 9.34 19.66 4.71
C TYR A 259 7.93 20.24 4.59
N ASP A 260 7.44 20.82 5.69
CA ASP A 260 6.23 21.63 5.75
C ASP A 260 6.60 23.11 5.74
N PHE A 261 6.28 23.79 4.64
CA PHE A 261 6.63 25.20 4.42
C PHE A 261 5.72 26.16 5.20
N ALA A 262 4.73 25.68 5.96
CA ALA A 262 3.98 26.52 6.89
C ALA A 262 4.91 27.27 7.86
N THR A 263 6.05 26.67 8.23
CA THR A 263 7.06 27.30 9.10
C THR A 263 7.80 28.47 8.43
N LEU A 264 7.72 28.58 7.10
CA LEU A 264 8.22 29.72 6.32
C LEU A 264 7.08 30.64 5.85
N GLY A 265 5.87 30.49 6.39
CA GLY A 265 4.73 31.32 6.02
C GLY A 265 4.05 30.94 4.70
N VAL A 266 4.31 29.74 4.16
CA VAL A 266 3.63 29.21 2.97
C VAL A 266 2.78 27.99 3.35
N PRO A 267 1.69 28.19 4.13
CA PRO A 267 0.85 27.08 4.56
C PRO A 267 0.22 26.36 3.37
N GLY A 268 0.15 25.04 3.46
CA GLY A 268 -0.36 24.17 2.40
C GLY A 268 0.69 23.68 1.41
N LEU A 269 1.89 24.27 1.38
CA LEU A 269 3.01 23.78 0.57
C LEU A 269 3.83 22.74 1.35
N THR A 270 4.04 21.58 0.74
CA THR A 270 4.84 20.49 1.30
C THR A 270 5.74 19.90 0.24
N SER A 271 6.92 19.42 0.66
CA SER A 271 7.82 18.64 -0.21
C SER A 271 8.29 17.37 0.47
N GLY A 272 8.52 16.33 -0.31
CA GLY A 272 9.13 15.08 0.13
C GLY A 272 10.19 14.60 -0.85
N LEU A 273 11.29 14.07 -0.32
CA LEU A 273 12.31 13.36 -1.07
C LEU A 273 12.51 11.99 -0.42
N ARG A 274 12.50 10.94 -1.23
CA ARG A 274 12.78 9.57 -0.81
C ARG A 274 13.85 8.96 -1.68
N TYR A 275 14.70 8.16 -1.07
CA TYR A 275 15.64 7.29 -1.76
C TYR A 275 15.61 5.91 -1.11
N VAL A 276 15.44 4.87 -1.93
CA VAL A 276 15.41 3.48 -1.50
C VAL A 276 16.40 2.70 -2.37
N LYS A 277 17.20 1.83 -1.77
CA LYS A 277 18.13 0.95 -2.46
C LYS A 277 17.97 -0.47 -1.93
N GLY A 278 17.74 -1.40 -2.84
CA GLY A 278 17.68 -2.84 -2.61
C GLY A 278 18.88 -3.56 -3.22
N ASP A 279 19.42 -4.55 -2.52
CA ASP A 279 20.40 -5.51 -3.05
C ASP A 279 20.17 -6.92 -2.50
N ASP A 280 20.95 -7.90 -2.96
CA ASP A 280 20.88 -9.30 -2.54
C ASP A 280 19.62 -10.06 -2.96
N VAL A 281 18.92 -9.54 -3.96
CA VAL A 281 17.70 -10.16 -4.46
C VAL A 281 18.02 -11.54 -5.02
N ASP A 282 17.31 -12.55 -4.54
CA ASP A 282 17.30 -13.86 -5.17
C ASP A 282 16.41 -13.82 -6.43
N ALA A 283 17.05 -13.99 -7.59
CA ALA A 283 16.40 -13.99 -8.89
C ALA A 283 15.74 -15.34 -9.25
N SER A 284 15.91 -16.39 -8.43
CA SER A 284 15.46 -17.76 -8.70
C SER A 284 14.01 -17.84 -9.19
N ARG A 285 13.09 -17.11 -8.53
CA ARG A 285 11.65 -17.10 -8.83
C ARG A 285 11.18 -15.96 -9.73
N ILE A 286 12.07 -15.05 -10.17
CA ILE A 286 11.68 -13.87 -10.97
C ILE A 286 11.52 -14.25 -12.45
N ARG A 287 10.38 -13.96 -13.08
CA ARG A 287 10.09 -14.41 -14.47
C ARG A 287 10.41 -13.40 -15.56
N THR A 288 11.05 -12.28 -15.23
CA THR A 288 11.44 -11.28 -16.21
C THR A 288 12.59 -11.78 -17.10
N THR A 289 12.70 -11.22 -18.31
CA THR A 289 13.82 -11.53 -19.22
C THR A 289 15.17 -11.18 -18.61
N LYS A 290 15.27 -10.07 -17.87
CA LYS A 290 16.53 -9.65 -17.22
C LYS A 290 16.98 -10.64 -16.13
N ALA A 291 16.06 -11.18 -15.35
CA ALA A 291 16.38 -12.16 -14.31
C ALA A 291 16.89 -13.50 -14.87
N VAL A 292 16.59 -13.84 -16.13
CA VAL A 292 17.18 -15.02 -16.79
C VAL A 292 18.71 -14.90 -16.85
N GLY A 293 19.23 -13.71 -17.18
CA GLY A 293 20.67 -13.45 -17.21
C GLY A 293 21.33 -13.61 -15.84
N LEU A 294 20.73 -13.02 -14.79
CA LEU A 294 21.23 -13.11 -13.41
C LEU A 294 21.31 -14.55 -12.92
N ARG A 295 20.27 -15.36 -13.18
CA ARG A 295 20.29 -16.79 -12.83
C ARG A 295 21.38 -17.56 -13.57
N ALA A 296 21.63 -17.24 -14.84
CA ALA A 296 22.67 -17.90 -15.62
C ALA A 296 24.09 -17.54 -15.14
N SER A 297 24.31 -16.31 -14.66
CA SER A 297 25.60 -15.86 -14.10
C SER A 297 25.78 -16.20 -12.62
N GLY A 298 24.71 -16.59 -11.91
CA GLY A 298 24.74 -16.78 -10.46
C GLY A 298 24.85 -15.47 -9.68
N GLU A 299 24.50 -14.34 -10.31
CA GLU A 299 24.52 -13.02 -9.69
C GLU A 299 23.20 -12.70 -8.97
N THR A 300 23.27 -11.84 -7.95
CA THR A 300 22.10 -11.35 -7.23
C THR A 300 21.52 -10.09 -7.88
N GLY A 301 20.23 -9.87 -7.68
CA GLY A 301 19.56 -8.67 -8.15
C GLY A 301 19.78 -7.46 -7.24
N HIS A 302 19.69 -6.28 -7.84
CA HIS A 302 19.71 -5.00 -7.13
C HIS A 302 18.79 -3.99 -7.83
N GLU A 303 18.27 -3.06 -7.05
CA GLU A 303 17.49 -1.93 -7.55
C GLU A 303 17.63 -0.68 -6.68
N TRP A 304 17.26 0.47 -7.23
CA TRP A 304 17.09 1.69 -6.45
C TRP A 304 16.00 2.56 -7.04
N GLU A 305 15.36 3.34 -6.19
CA GLU A 305 14.37 4.34 -6.58
C GLU A 305 14.57 5.63 -5.81
N ARG A 306 14.56 6.74 -6.55
CA ARG A 306 14.45 8.08 -5.98
C ARG A 306 13.08 8.65 -6.34
N ALA A 307 12.36 9.18 -5.36
CA ALA A 307 11.10 9.88 -5.59
C ALA A 307 11.09 11.28 -4.98
N THR A 308 10.57 12.24 -5.72
CA THR A 308 10.30 13.61 -5.29
C THR A 308 8.79 13.85 -5.32
N ASP A 309 8.29 14.51 -4.29
CA ASP A 309 6.88 14.88 -4.13
C ASP A 309 6.80 16.37 -3.78
N LEU A 310 5.98 17.12 -4.51
CA LEU A 310 5.69 18.52 -4.22
C LEU A 310 4.17 18.69 -4.25
N GLY A 311 3.60 19.14 -3.14
CA GLY A 311 2.16 19.33 -3.00
C GLY A 311 1.82 20.73 -2.50
N TYR A 312 0.80 21.34 -3.09
CA TYR A 312 0.23 22.59 -2.60
C TYR A 312 -1.29 22.48 -2.50
N VAL A 313 -1.85 22.86 -1.34
CA VAL A 313 -3.30 23.03 -1.16
C VAL A 313 -3.60 24.50 -0.86
N VAL A 314 -4.51 25.08 -1.62
CA VAL A 314 -4.97 26.45 -1.41
C VAL A 314 -5.76 26.52 -0.09
N GLN A 315 -5.30 27.38 0.82
CA GLN A 315 -5.81 27.45 2.19
C GLN A 315 -7.07 28.32 2.35
N GLY A 316 -7.32 29.26 1.43
CA GLY A 316 -8.40 30.24 1.55
C GLY A 316 -8.84 30.84 0.22
N GLY A 317 -9.83 31.72 0.29
CA GLY A 317 -10.43 32.35 -0.89
C GLY A 317 -11.29 31.40 -1.73
N PRO A 318 -11.68 31.81 -2.95
CA PRO A 318 -12.60 31.04 -3.81
C PRO A 318 -12.08 29.65 -4.22
N LEU A 319 -10.75 29.48 -4.26
CA LEU A 319 -10.11 28.22 -4.63
C LEU A 319 -9.71 27.37 -3.41
N LYS A 320 -10.19 27.69 -2.20
CA LYS A 320 -9.92 26.89 -1.00
C LYS A 320 -10.19 25.40 -1.29
N ASN A 321 -9.28 24.53 -0.86
CA ASN A 321 -9.26 23.08 -1.10
C ASN A 321 -8.84 22.64 -2.52
N LEU A 322 -8.46 23.56 -3.42
CA LEU A 322 -7.76 23.18 -4.64
C LEU A 322 -6.36 22.68 -4.29
N GLY A 323 -6.09 21.42 -4.64
CA GLY A 323 -4.81 20.75 -4.47
C GLY A 323 -4.11 20.54 -5.81
N VAL A 324 -2.80 20.78 -5.84
CA VAL A 324 -1.92 20.38 -6.94
C VAL A 324 -0.79 19.55 -6.36
N ARG A 325 -0.54 18.39 -6.95
CA ARG A 325 0.56 17.52 -6.55
C ARG A 325 1.34 17.08 -7.77
N TRP A 326 2.66 17.24 -7.70
CA TRP A 326 3.59 16.70 -8.65
C TRP A 326 4.47 15.65 -7.97
N ARG A 327 4.61 14.50 -8.62
CA ARG A 327 5.51 13.43 -8.21
C ARG A 327 6.41 13.05 -9.37
N TYR A 328 7.66 12.77 -9.05
CA TYR A 328 8.64 12.27 -10.00
C TYR A 328 9.44 11.13 -9.38
N ALA A 329 9.48 9.98 -10.06
CA ALA A 329 10.25 8.83 -9.64
C ALA A 329 11.25 8.41 -10.72
N THR A 330 12.45 8.02 -10.30
CA THR A 330 13.48 7.38 -11.12
C THR A 330 13.78 6.04 -10.48
N ASN A 331 13.43 4.94 -11.13
CA ASN A 331 13.72 3.58 -10.70
C ASN A 331 14.71 2.92 -11.67
N ARG A 332 15.72 2.23 -11.14
CA ARG A 332 16.65 1.40 -11.92
C ARG A 332 16.78 0.03 -11.27
N SER A 333 16.69 -1.02 -12.09
CA SER A 333 16.77 -2.42 -11.66
C SER A 333 17.52 -3.27 -12.69
N ASN A 334 18.30 -4.24 -12.22
CA ASN A 334 18.93 -5.25 -13.07
C ASN A 334 18.08 -6.51 -13.27
N TYR A 335 16.95 -6.64 -12.57
CA TYR A 335 16.05 -7.80 -12.65
C TYR A 335 14.63 -7.44 -13.09
N ALA A 336 14.28 -6.16 -13.20
CA ALA A 336 13.00 -5.68 -13.70
C ALA A 336 13.19 -4.48 -14.64
N ASP A 337 12.13 -4.08 -15.33
CA ASP A 337 12.17 -2.88 -16.17
C ASP A 337 12.38 -1.62 -15.32
N SER A 338 13.19 -0.72 -15.85
CA SER A 338 13.49 0.57 -15.21
C SER A 338 12.49 1.60 -15.70
N ALA A 339 12.19 2.60 -14.87
CA ALA A 339 11.20 3.62 -15.21
C ALA A 339 11.64 5.01 -14.74
N ASP A 340 11.28 6.01 -15.53
CA ASP A 340 11.18 7.40 -15.10
C ASP A 340 9.71 7.80 -15.20
N GLU A 341 9.10 8.16 -14.07
CA GLU A 341 7.64 8.31 -13.98
C GLU A 341 7.25 9.65 -13.36
N HIS A 342 6.45 10.42 -14.09
CA HIS A 342 5.84 11.66 -13.63
C HIS A 342 4.36 11.44 -13.34
N ARG A 343 3.88 11.99 -12.21
CA ARG A 343 2.44 12.11 -11.92
C ARG A 343 2.12 13.56 -11.59
N VAL A 344 1.10 14.12 -12.25
CA VAL A 344 0.53 15.43 -11.93
C VAL A 344 -0.93 15.20 -11.59
N ILE A 345 -1.33 15.64 -10.40
CA ILE A 345 -2.66 15.39 -9.83
C ILE A 345 -3.24 16.71 -9.39
N LEU A 346 -4.41 17.05 -9.92
CA LEU A 346 -5.21 18.18 -9.48
C LEU A 346 -6.43 17.63 -8.76
N THR A 347 -6.70 18.14 -7.56
CA THR A 347 -7.84 17.72 -6.75
C THR A 347 -8.62 18.94 -6.29
N TYR A 348 -9.94 18.80 -6.18
CA TYR A 348 -10.79 19.80 -5.56
C TYR A 348 -11.88 19.09 -4.75
N ALA A 349 -11.94 19.38 -3.46
CA ALA A 349 -12.88 18.76 -2.54
C ALA A 349 -14.03 19.71 -2.20
N LEU A 350 -15.24 19.32 -2.58
CA LEU A 350 -16.50 19.95 -2.19
C LEU A 350 -17.08 19.19 -0.99
N ASN A 351 -17.30 19.89 0.11
CA ASN A 351 -17.93 19.35 1.32
C ASN A 351 -19.34 19.94 1.43
N PHE A 352 -20.34 19.08 1.59
CA PHE A 352 -21.76 19.44 1.66
C PHE A 352 -22.34 19.21 3.05
#